data_AF-A0A383D3P8-F1
#
_entry.id   AF-A0A383D3P8-F1
#
_cell.length_a   1.000
_cell.length_b   1.000
_cell.length_c   1.000
_cell.angle_alpha   90.00
_cell.angle_beta   90.00
_cell.angle_gamma   90.00
#
_symmetry.space_group_name_H-M   'P 1'
#
loop_
_entity.id
_entity.type
_entity.pdbx_description
1 polymer ?
#
loop_
_entity_poly.entity_id
_entity_poly.type
_entity_poly.pdbx_seq_one_letter_code
_entity_poly.pdbx_strand_id
1 'polypeptide(L)'
;MEKIGEKAKLASLHLSSLNIDRRNSVLKQFSQYLKTNVRSILNSNKKDISNARSKKIKDSMIDRLKLDNKKIMQIANSIDEIIKFKDPLGKILSSWKRPNGLIIKRVSIPIGVIGVIYESRPNVTADVSVLCFKSGNAVILRGGSEAFYSNK
;
A
#
# COMPACT_ATOMS: atom_id res chain seq x y z
N MET A 1 -19.22 -3.24 -5.71
CA MET A 1 -18.21 -2.17 -5.53
C MET A 1 -18.62 -1.21 -4.42
N GLU A 2 -19.88 -0.77 -4.39
CA GLU A 2 -20.43 0.14 -3.36
C GLU A 2 -20.06 -0.24 -1.92
N LYS A 3 -20.34 -1.48 -1.48
CA LYS A 3 -19.95 -1.98 -0.14
C LYS A 3 -18.45 -1.88 0.18
N ILE A 4 -17.57 -2.02 -0.82
CA ILE A 4 -16.11 -1.88 -0.63
C ILE A 4 -15.77 -0.41 -0.45
N GLY A 5 -16.40 0.47 -1.23
CA GLY A 5 -16.28 1.93 -1.10
C GLY A 5 -16.71 2.42 0.28
N GLU A 6 -17.87 1.98 0.77
CA GLU A 6 -18.38 2.32 2.11
C GLU A 6 -17.40 1.90 3.21
N LYS A 7 -16.92 0.65 3.15
CA LYS A 7 -15.93 0.14 4.11
C LYS A 7 -14.62 0.95 4.06
N ALA A 8 -14.13 1.27 2.88
CA ALA A 8 -12.93 2.08 2.72
C ALA A 8 -13.13 3.51 3.24
N LYS A 9 -14.30 4.10 3.02
CA LYS A 9 -14.64 5.43 3.54
C LYS A 9 -14.64 5.43 5.06
N LEU A 10 -15.31 4.47 5.70
CA LEU A 10 -15.29 4.31 7.16
C LEU A 10 -13.86 4.12 7.69
N ALA A 11 -13.08 3.24 7.06
CA ALA A 11 -11.69 3.00 7.44
C ALA A 11 -10.82 4.26 7.31
N SER A 12 -11.02 5.09 6.28
CA SER A 12 -10.26 6.33 6.08
C SER A 12 -10.46 7.33 7.22
N LEU A 13 -11.66 7.40 7.80
CA LEU A 13 -11.95 8.27 8.95
C LEU A 13 -11.12 7.86 10.16
N HIS A 14 -11.11 6.56 10.49
CA HIS A 14 -10.31 6.04 11.59
C HIS A 14 -8.81 6.21 11.34
N LEU A 15 -8.35 5.88 10.13
CA LEU A 15 -6.93 5.94 9.76
C LEU A 15 -6.38 7.36 9.82
N SER A 16 -7.19 8.37 9.47
CA SER A 16 -6.81 9.79 9.55
C SER A 16 -6.48 10.27 10.97
N SER A 17 -7.04 9.62 11.99
CA SER A 17 -6.83 9.94 13.41
C SER A 17 -5.67 9.18 14.06
N LEU A 18 -5.08 8.21 13.36
CA LEU A 18 -3.98 7.42 13.93
C LEU A 18 -2.67 8.21 13.96
N ASN A 19 -2.05 8.23 15.14
CA ASN A 19 -0.69 8.77 15.28
C ASN A 19 0.32 7.96 14.46
N ILE A 20 1.47 8.58 14.21
CA ILE A 20 2.52 7.99 13.37
C ILE A 20 3.09 6.70 13.97
N ASP A 21 3.18 6.59 15.29
CA ASP A 21 3.76 5.43 15.96
C ASP A 21 2.92 4.17 15.74
N ARG A 22 1.59 4.29 15.85
CA ARG A 22 0.66 3.20 15.53
C ARG A 22 0.74 2.82 14.06
N ARG A 23 0.75 3.81 13.15
CA ARG A 23 0.90 3.54 11.71
C ARG A 23 2.20 2.80 11.42
N ASN A 24 3.32 3.25 11.97
CA ASN A 24 4.63 2.62 11.82
C ASN A 24 4.70 1.22 12.44
N SER A 25 4.06 1.00 13.59
CA SER A 25 4.01 -0.32 14.23
C SER A 25 3.30 -1.37 13.36
N VAL A 26 2.18 -0.99 12.73
CA VAL A 26 1.47 -1.88 11.78
C VAL A 26 2.33 -2.16 10.56
N LEU A 27 3.01 -1.16 10.01
CA LEU A 27 3.92 -1.36 8.86
C LEU A 27 5.10 -2.27 9.21
N LYS A 28 5.64 -2.17 10.43
CA LYS A 28 6.71 -3.05 10.91
C LYS A 28 6.24 -4.50 11.00
N GLN A 29 5.02 -4.73 11.49
CA GLN A 29 4.40 -6.05 11.49
C GLN A 29 4.16 -6.57 10.07
N PHE A 30 3.72 -5.70 9.15
CA PHE A 30 3.54 -6.07 7.75
C PHE A 30 4.86 -6.53 7.12
N SER A 31 5.96 -5.77 7.30
CA SER A 31 7.30 -6.17 6.86
C SER A 31 7.70 -7.55 7.44
N GLN A 32 7.46 -7.77 8.73
CA GLN A 32 7.75 -9.05 9.37
C GLN A 32 6.91 -10.20 8.79
N TYR A 33 5.63 -9.98 8.52
CA TYR A 33 4.76 -11.01 7.94
C TYR A 33 5.18 -11.39 6.53
N LEU A 34 5.68 -10.45 5.72
CA LEU A 34 6.25 -10.79 4.41
C LEU A 34 7.45 -11.73 4.56
N LYS A 35 8.35 -11.43 5.52
CA LYS A 35 9.57 -12.22 5.78
C LYS A 35 9.25 -13.62 6.32
N THR A 36 8.25 -13.76 7.19
CA THR A 36 7.89 -15.07 7.76
C THR A 36 7.02 -15.92 6.83
N ASN A 37 6.30 -15.31 5.88
CA ASN A 37 5.40 -16.01 4.95
C ASN A 37 5.97 -16.18 3.53
N VAL A 38 7.27 -15.95 3.31
CA VAL A 38 7.93 -16.07 2.00
C VAL A 38 7.53 -17.34 1.26
N ARG A 39 7.59 -18.49 1.93
CA ARG A 39 7.26 -19.79 1.31
C ARG A 39 5.79 -19.86 0.85
N SER A 40 4.87 -19.31 1.63
CA SER A 40 3.44 -19.26 1.29
C SER A 40 3.22 -18.37 0.06
N ILE A 41 3.80 -17.17 0.07
CA ILE A 41 3.72 -16.19 -1.04
C ILE A 41 4.27 -16.79 -2.33
N LEU A 42 5.44 -17.43 -2.30
CA LEU A 42 6.04 -18.07 -3.47
C LEU A 42 5.21 -19.24 -3.99
N ASN A 43 4.59 -20.02 -3.10
CA ASN A 43 3.70 -21.11 -3.50
C ASN A 43 2.44 -20.58 -4.20
N SER A 44 1.87 -19.47 -3.72
CA SER A 44 0.78 -18.78 -4.41
C SER A 44 1.21 -18.22 -5.76
N ASN A 45 2.38 -17.58 -5.84
CA ASN A 45 2.90 -17.02 -7.08
C ASN A 45 3.20 -18.08 -8.16
N LYS A 46 3.62 -19.29 -7.76
CA LYS A 46 3.76 -20.42 -8.70
C LYS A 46 2.43 -20.78 -9.38
N LYS A 47 1.31 -20.69 -8.67
CA LYS A 47 -0.03 -20.94 -9.25
C LYS A 47 -0.37 -19.87 -10.29
N ASP A 48 -0.09 -18.61 -9.99
CA ASP A 48 -0.26 -17.49 -10.93
C ASP A 48 0.60 -17.69 -12.19
N ILE A 49 1.89 -18.01 -12.04
CA ILE A 49 2.79 -18.25 -13.19
C ILE A 49 2.29 -19.42 -14.04
N SER A 50 1.88 -20.53 -13.42
CA SER A 50 1.35 -21.69 -14.15
C SER A 50 0.10 -21.33 -14.95
N ASN A 51 -0.81 -20.56 -14.35
CA ASN A 51 -2.02 -20.09 -15.02
C ASN A 51 -1.73 -19.07 -16.13
N ALA A 52 -0.73 -18.21 -15.95
CA ALA A 52 -0.31 -17.25 -16.97
C ALA A 52 0.27 -17.98 -18.19
N ARG A 53 1.08 -19.02 -17.97
CA ARG A 53 1.64 -19.86 -19.03
C ARG A 53 0.55 -20.62 -19.79
N SER A 54 -0.42 -21.24 -19.08
CA SER A 54 -1.51 -21.97 -19.74
C SER A 54 -2.41 -21.05 -20.58
N LYS A 55 -2.57 -19.78 -20.17
CA LYS A 55 -3.27 -18.74 -20.92
C LYS A 55 -2.43 -18.08 -22.03
N LYS A 56 -1.22 -18.55 -22.29
CA LYS A 56 -0.29 -17.99 -23.30
C LYS A 56 -0.03 -16.48 -23.12
N ILE A 57 0.04 -16.02 -21.87
CA ILE A 57 0.44 -14.64 -21.57
C ILE A 57 1.89 -14.43 -22.03
N LYS A 58 2.20 -13.25 -22.56
CA LYS A 58 3.55 -12.88 -23.02
C LYS A 58 4.60 -13.08 -21.91
N ASP A 59 5.78 -13.61 -22.25
CA ASP A 59 6.85 -13.87 -21.28
C ASP A 59 7.26 -12.63 -20.49
N SER A 60 7.29 -11.45 -21.13
CA SER A 60 7.59 -10.18 -20.46
C SER A 60 6.60 -9.81 -19.35
N MET A 61 5.35 -10.25 -19.44
CA MET A 61 4.35 -10.07 -18.39
C MET A 61 4.52 -11.13 -17.28
N ILE A 62 4.91 -12.35 -17.64
CA ILE A 62 5.25 -13.41 -16.67
C ILE A 62 6.47 -13.01 -15.82
N ASP A 63 7.48 -12.38 -16.43
CA ASP A 63 8.66 -11.89 -15.70
C ASP A 63 8.32 -10.81 -14.67
N ARG A 64 7.35 -9.94 -15.00
CA ARG A 64 6.81 -8.94 -14.07
C ARG A 64 5.99 -9.59 -12.94
N LEU A 65 5.25 -10.65 -13.26
CA LEU A 65 4.43 -11.41 -12.31
C LEU A 65 5.27 -12.24 -11.33
N LYS A 66 6.43 -12.73 -11.77
CA LYS A 66 7.27 -13.65 -11.01
C LYS A 66 7.80 -13.00 -9.73
N LEU A 67 7.58 -13.66 -8.60
CA LEU A 67 8.22 -13.38 -7.32
C LEU A 67 9.31 -14.42 -7.05
N ASP A 68 10.34 -13.98 -6.34
CA ASP A 68 11.38 -14.82 -5.76
C ASP A 68 11.74 -14.30 -4.37
N ASN A 69 12.62 -15.02 -3.66
CA ASN A 69 13.07 -14.63 -2.33
C ASN A 69 13.65 -13.20 -2.33
N LYS A 70 14.43 -12.84 -3.36
CA LYS A 70 15.07 -11.54 -3.45
C LYS A 70 14.03 -10.42 -3.57
N LYS A 71 13.03 -10.57 -4.44
CA LYS A 71 11.94 -9.60 -4.63
C LYS A 71 11.12 -9.44 -3.36
N ILE A 72 10.79 -10.52 -2.64
CA ILE A 72 10.02 -10.41 -1.39
C ILE A 72 10.84 -9.69 -0.31
N MET A 73 12.13 -10.00 -0.18
CA MET A 73 13.01 -9.28 0.74
C MET A 73 13.18 -7.80 0.35
N GLN A 74 13.26 -7.49 -0.94
CA GLN A 74 13.27 -6.12 -1.43
C GLN A 74 11.99 -5.37 -1.05
N ILE A 75 10.82 -5.98 -1.24
CA ILE A 75 9.55 -5.38 -0.81
C ILE A 75 9.59 -5.10 0.69
N ALA A 76 9.97 -6.08 1.52
CA ALA A 76 10.02 -5.90 2.97
C ALA A 76 11.01 -4.80 3.38
N ASN A 77 12.16 -4.70 2.71
CA ASN A 77 13.13 -3.63 2.93
C ASN A 77 12.56 -2.26 2.52
N SER A 78 11.85 -2.16 1.39
CA SER A 78 11.16 -0.92 0.99
C SER A 78 10.15 -0.47 2.04
N ILE A 79 9.43 -1.41 2.69
CA ILE A 79 8.55 -1.07 3.82
C ILE A 79 9.36 -0.51 4.99
N ASP A 80 10.47 -1.15 5.34
CA ASP A 80 11.36 -0.69 6.41
C ASP A 80 11.96 0.70 6.13
N GLU A 81 12.19 1.05 4.86
CA GLU A 81 12.58 2.40 4.42
C GLU A 81 11.43 3.41 4.56
N ILE A 82 10.23 3.07 4.10
CA ILE A 82 9.05 3.96 4.18
C ILE A 82 8.68 4.26 5.65
N ILE A 83 8.87 3.30 6.56
CA ILE A 83 8.66 3.52 8.00
C ILE A 83 9.48 4.70 8.52
N LYS A 84 10.71 4.87 8.02
CA LYS A 84 11.63 5.95 8.43
C LYS A 84 11.20 7.33 7.92
N PHE A 85 10.28 7.41 6.95
CA PHE A 85 9.81 8.70 6.46
C PHE A 85 9.11 9.50 7.57
N LYS A 86 9.34 10.81 7.57
CA LYS A 86 8.64 11.76 8.44
C LYS A 86 7.13 11.65 8.21
N ASP A 87 6.32 11.80 9.26
CA ASP A 87 4.86 11.79 9.12
C ASP A 87 4.41 12.84 8.11
N PRO A 88 3.74 12.48 7.00
CA PRO A 88 3.23 13.45 6.04
C PRO A 88 2.01 14.24 6.55
N LEU A 89 1.37 13.80 7.64
CA LEU A 89 0.14 14.40 8.16
C LEU A 89 0.38 15.48 9.21
N GLY A 90 -0.55 16.43 9.33
CA GLY A 90 -0.53 17.46 10.37
C GLY A 90 0.54 18.52 10.18
N LYS A 91 1.23 18.58 9.04
CA LYS A 91 2.26 19.58 8.77
C LYS A 91 1.62 20.93 8.48
N ILE A 92 2.04 21.97 9.19
CA ILE A 92 1.70 23.35 8.85
C ILE A 92 2.51 23.75 7.62
N LEU A 93 1.83 23.92 6.48
CA LEU A 93 2.41 24.30 5.20
C LEU A 93 2.52 25.83 5.06
N SER A 94 1.65 26.57 5.73
CA SER A 94 1.73 28.02 5.86
C SER A 94 0.89 28.49 7.06
N SER A 95 1.28 29.62 7.66
CA SER A 95 0.53 30.25 8.75
C SER A 95 0.63 31.77 8.60
N TRP A 96 -0.48 32.48 8.79
CA TRP A 96 -0.50 33.94 8.78
C TRP A 96 -1.56 34.49 9.72
N LYS A 97 -1.36 35.73 10.15
CA LYS A 97 -2.27 36.46 11.04
C LYS A 97 -3.01 37.53 10.24
N ARG A 98 -4.33 37.61 10.39
CA ARG A 98 -5.16 38.67 9.80
C ARG A 98 -5.12 39.92 10.68
N PRO A 99 -5.40 41.12 10.14
CA PRO A 99 -5.44 42.37 10.92
C PRO A 99 -6.40 42.34 12.12
N ASN A 100 -7.47 41.54 12.03
CA ASN A 100 -8.43 41.32 13.11
C ASN A 100 -7.98 40.29 14.17
N GLY A 101 -6.73 39.81 14.12
CA GLY A 101 -6.17 38.87 15.09
C GLY A 101 -6.32 37.38 14.74
N LEU A 102 -7.09 37.03 13.70
CA LEU A 102 -7.32 35.62 13.32
C LEU A 102 -6.03 34.96 12.81
N ILE A 103 -5.69 33.80 13.36
CA ILE A 103 -4.56 32.97 12.90
C ILE A 103 -5.09 31.92 11.94
N ILE A 104 -4.64 31.95 10.69
CA ILE A 104 -5.00 30.96 9.67
C ILE A 104 -3.78 30.07 9.41
N LYS A 105 -4.02 28.76 9.36
CA LYS A 105 -3.01 27.73 9.05
C LYS A 105 -3.49 26.86 7.91
N ARG A 106 -2.62 26.59 6.94
CA ARG A 106 -2.79 25.52 5.96
C ARG A 106 -2.08 24.28 6.47
N VAL A 107 -2.81 23.18 6.63
CA VAL A 107 -2.29 21.94 7.24
C VAL A 107 -2.47 20.76 6.29
N SER A 108 -1.50 19.84 6.24
CA SER A 108 -1.63 18.61 5.44
C SER A 108 -2.57 17.60 6.10
N ILE A 109 -3.45 17.00 5.29
CA ILE A 109 -4.40 15.95 5.67
C ILE A 109 -4.34 14.80 4.64
N PRO A 110 -4.82 13.59 4.98
CA PRO A 110 -5.01 12.54 3.99
C PRO A 110 -5.98 12.95 2.88
N ILE A 111 -5.83 12.35 1.70
CA ILE A 111 -6.79 12.48 0.60
C ILE A 111 -8.11 11.77 0.96
N GLY A 112 -8.02 10.64 1.66
CA GLY A 112 -9.15 9.84 2.11
C GLY A 112 -9.06 8.40 1.59
N VAL A 113 -9.73 8.13 0.47
CA VAL A 113 -9.74 6.80 -0.16
C VAL A 113 -9.06 6.87 -1.51
N ILE A 114 -8.11 5.96 -1.75
CA ILE A 114 -7.37 5.85 -3.00
C ILE A 114 -7.71 4.51 -3.67
N GLY A 115 -8.23 4.55 -4.89
CA GLY A 115 -8.40 3.37 -5.73
C GLY A 115 -7.17 3.16 -6.61
N VAL A 116 -6.57 1.97 -6.57
CA VAL A 116 -5.39 1.66 -7.38
C VAL A 116 -5.64 0.44 -8.24
N ILE A 117 -5.51 0.63 -9.55
CA ILE A 117 -5.67 -0.40 -10.58
C ILE A 117 -4.29 -0.67 -11.18
N TYR A 118 -3.86 -1.93 -11.17
CA TYR A 118 -2.53 -2.31 -11.64
C TYR A 118 -2.53 -3.74 -12.21
N GLU A 119 -1.56 -4.03 -13.07
CA GLU A 119 -1.45 -5.31 -13.77
C GLU A 119 -0.06 -5.95 -13.60
N SER A 120 -0.06 -7.27 -13.45
CA SER A 120 1.10 -8.16 -13.54
C SER A 120 2.30 -7.73 -12.69
N ARG A 121 2.06 -7.11 -11.53
CA ARG A 121 3.12 -6.63 -10.62
C ARG A 121 2.71 -6.83 -9.15
N PRO A 122 2.93 -8.02 -8.58
CA PRO A 122 2.55 -8.30 -7.19
C PRO A 122 3.26 -7.40 -6.16
N ASN A 123 4.42 -6.83 -6.51
CA ASN A 123 5.12 -5.88 -5.64
C ASN A 123 4.34 -4.57 -5.44
N VAL A 124 3.60 -4.11 -6.46
CA VAL A 124 2.82 -2.88 -6.41
C VAL A 124 1.76 -2.95 -5.31
N THR A 125 1.21 -4.14 -5.05
CA THR A 125 0.28 -4.43 -3.96
C THR A 125 0.82 -3.95 -2.62
N ALA A 126 2.08 -4.29 -2.31
CA ALA A 126 2.71 -3.93 -1.04
C ALA A 126 3.11 -2.45 -1.02
N ASP A 127 3.81 -1.98 -2.06
CA ASP A 127 4.36 -0.60 -2.12
C ASP A 127 3.25 0.45 -1.96
N VAL A 128 2.16 0.29 -2.72
CA VAL A 128 1.01 1.20 -2.69
C VAL A 128 0.28 1.11 -1.35
N SER A 129 0.09 -0.09 -0.82
CA SER A 129 -0.59 -0.27 0.48
C SER A 129 0.16 0.44 1.60
N VAL A 130 1.49 0.31 1.61
CA VAL A 130 2.34 0.91 2.63
C VAL A 130 2.36 2.43 2.52
N LEU A 131 2.51 2.99 1.31
CA LEU A 131 2.46 4.44 1.11
C LEU A 131 1.09 5.03 1.47
N CYS A 132 -0.01 4.40 1.05
CA CYS A 132 -1.36 4.84 1.40
C CYS A 132 -1.57 4.81 2.92
N PHE A 133 -1.21 3.70 3.56
CA PHE A 133 -1.38 3.53 5.00
C PHE A 133 -0.51 4.52 5.80
N LYS A 134 0.77 4.69 5.40
CA LYS A 134 1.69 5.69 5.98
C LYS A 134 1.13 7.11 5.87
N SER A 135 0.46 7.43 4.77
CA SER A 135 -0.14 8.76 4.53
C SER A 135 -1.58 8.89 5.02
N GLY A 136 -2.08 7.95 5.84
CA GLY A 136 -3.41 8.03 6.44
C GLY A 136 -4.56 7.76 5.48
N ASN A 137 -4.29 7.21 4.30
CA ASN A 137 -5.28 6.93 3.27
C ASN A 137 -5.71 5.46 3.30
N ALA A 138 -7.01 5.21 3.21
CA ALA A 138 -7.52 3.88 2.90
C ALA A 138 -7.25 3.59 1.41
N VAL A 139 -6.96 2.33 1.09
CA VAL A 139 -6.69 1.91 -0.28
C VAL A 139 -7.62 0.80 -0.72
N ILE A 140 -8.13 0.89 -1.95
CA ILE A 140 -8.83 -0.19 -2.65
C ILE A 140 -7.91 -0.65 -3.77
N LEU A 141 -7.40 -1.88 -3.65
CA LEU A 141 -6.50 -2.47 -4.64
C LEU A 141 -7.30 -3.33 -5.62
N ARG A 142 -7.14 -3.05 -6.92
CA ARG A 142 -7.67 -3.87 -8.02
C ARG A 142 -6.52 -4.32 -8.91
N GLY A 143 -5.96 -5.48 -8.57
CA GLY A 143 -4.94 -6.14 -9.37
C GLY A 143 -5.53 -6.86 -10.59
N GLY A 144 -4.68 -7.11 -11.59
CA GLY A 144 -4.99 -7.97 -12.73
C GLY A 144 -5.25 -9.42 -12.32
N SER A 145 -6.08 -10.12 -13.11
CA SER A 145 -6.51 -11.50 -12.86
C SER A 145 -5.36 -12.52 -12.85
N GLU A 146 -4.24 -12.16 -13.46
CA GLU A 146 -3.02 -12.94 -13.59
C GLU A 146 -2.18 -13.01 -12.31
N ALA A 147 -2.39 -12.10 -11.35
CA ALA A 147 -1.71 -12.07 -10.06
C ALA A 147 -2.65 -12.40 -8.87
N PHE A 148 -3.77 -13.06 -9.16
CA PHE A 148 -4.85 -13.27 -8.19
C PHE A 148 -4.40 -14.04 -6.95
N TYR A 149 -3.63 -15.13 -7.12
CA TYR A 149 -3.21 -15.95 -5.98
C TYR A 149 -2.16 -15.25 -5.13
N SER A 150 -1.26 -14.47 -5.74
CA SER A 150 -0.22 -13.70 -5.05
C SER A 150 -0.78 -12.52 -4.26
N ASN A 151 -1.87 -11.92 -4.74
CA ASN A 151 -2.49 -10.74 -4.13
C ASN A 151 -3.54 -11.07 -3.06
N LYS A 152 -3.92 -12.34 -2.91
CA LYS A 152 -4.90 -12.82 -1.95
C LYS A 152 -4.23 -13.24 -0.64
#